data_AF-A0A399ZMQ6-F1
#
_entry.id   AF-A0A399ZMQ6-F1
#
_cell.length_a   1.000
_cell.length_b   1.000
_cell.length_c   1.000
_cell.angle_alpha   90.00
_cell.angle_beta   90.00
_cell.angle_gamma   90.00
#
_symmetry.space_group_name_H-M   'P 1'
#
loop_
_entity.id
_entity.type
_entity.pdbx_description
1 polymer ?
#
loop_
_entity_poly.entity_id
_entity_poly.type
_entity_poly.pdbx_seq_one_letter_code
_entity_poly.pdbx_strand_id
1 'polypeptide(L)'
;MKRFVLIFMALTWALSACAGQAEPTEQSFIPVDDLRPTPTQPAELTPAKEAAVARLASLLGVSAEEIRVVSTEAVEWPDGCLGIQRPGMMCTQAIVPGYRVILEANGEQFEFRTNEDGSQVAQASGAPLGLMEEAIMAQLASNLKLDLDEISVVSSSDVEFPDACLGVAMQDMACAEVITPGKIIVLKANGLEFEYHVSADGSHVQPATIAFVWTREGGIAGFCDRMTVFLSGEVYSTNCRSQQPESAIKVFAELLDATRQQEFFEWVQEFGHESLDASDPQGVSDRMVVTLEFYGNGQSQPSEAEIQTLFEFAQGLHQKLTR
;
A
#
# COMPACT_ATOMS: atom_id res chain seq x y z
N MET A 1 -0.96 11.37 -63.75
CA MET A 1 -0.84 10.82 -65.13
C MET A 1 0.00 9.55 -65.02
N LYS A 2 -0.34 8.31 -65.40
CA LYS A 2 -1.32 7.62 -66.26
C LYS A 2 -1.47 6.20 -65.64
N ARG A 3 -2.64 5.70 -65.19
CA ARG A 3 -3.63 4.87 -65.93
C ARG A 3 -3.08 4.08 -67.12
N PHE A 4 -3.20 2.74 -67.13
CA PHE A 4 -3.63 1.86 -68.25
C PHE A 4 -3.76 0.42 -67.68
N VAL A 5 -4.98 -0.12 -67.45
CA VAL A 5 -5.85 -0.92 -68.36
C VAL A 5 -5.33 -2.37 -68.50
N LEU A 6 -5.95 -3.37 -67.86
CA LEU A 6 -7.13 -4.17 -68.26
C LEU A 6 -6.88 -5.11 -69.46
N ILE A 7 -7.51 -6.31 -69.41
CA ILE A 7 -7.84 -7.30 -70.49
C ILE A 7 -7.16 -8.67 -70.30
N PHE A 8 -7.80 -9.86 -70.30
CA PHE A 8 -9.21 -10.33 -70.36
C PHE A 8 -9.22 -11.89 -70.32
N MET A 9 -10.36 -12.51 -69.99
CA MET A 9 -10.86 -13.85 -70.45
C MET A 9 -10.10 -15.12 -70.00
N ALA A 10 -10.70 -16.31 -69.77
CA ALA A 10 -12.03 -16.91 -69.94
C ALA A 10 -12.05 -18.21 -69.08
N LEU A 11 -13.10 -18.53 -68.31
CA LEU A 11 -14.29 -19.34 -68.65
C LEU A 11 -14.10 -20.89 -68.65
N THR A 12 -15.14 -21.58 -68.13
CA THR A 12 -15.53 -23.02 -68.21
C THR A 12 -15.01 -23.95 -67.09
N TRP A 13 -15.84 -24.33 -66.09
CA TRP A 13 -16.93 -25.34 -66.04
C TRP A 13 -16.47 -26.80 -66.03
N ALA A 14 -16.62 -27.47 -64.87
CA ALA A 14 -17.04 -28.88 -64.78
C ALA A 14 -17.62 -29.16 -63.38
N LEU A 15 -18.95 -29.33 -63.34
CA LEU A 15 -19.64 -30.07 -62.29
C LEU A 15 -19.13 -31.52 -62.31
N SER A 16 -18.77 -32.07 -61.15
CA SER A 16 -18.79 -33.52 -60.96
C SER A 16 -19.32 -33.83 -59.58
N ALA A 17 -20.59 -34.24 -59.59
CA ALA A 17 -21.25 -34.90 -58.48
C ALA A 17 -20.85 -36.37 -58.49
N CYS A 18 -20.28 -36.85 -57.40
CA CYS A 18 -20.25 -38.28 -57.09
C CYS A 18 -21.04 -38.50 -55.81
N ALA A 19 -22.28 -38.93 -55.98
CA ALA A 19 -23.11 -39.49 -54.93
C ALA A 19 -22.58 -40.90 -54.61
N GLY A 20 -22.01 -41.08 -53.42
CA GLY A 20 -21.73 -42.39 -52.85
C GLY A 20 -22.96 -42.87 -52.08
N GLN A 21 -23.62 -43.91 -52.58
CA GLN A 21 -24.64 -44.65 -51.85
C GLN A 21 -23.97 -45.42 -50.70
N ALA A 22 -24.31 -45.09 -49.46
CA ALA A 22 -24.02 -45.92 -48.29
C ALA A 22 -25.22 -46.85 -48.05
N GLU A 23 -24.94 -48.16 -47.97
CA GLU A 23 -25.91 -49.19 -47.60
C GLU A 23 -26.37 -49.04 -46.14
N PRO A 24 -27.60 -49.48 -45.80
CA PRO A 24 -28.12 -49.38 -44.45
C PRO A 24 -27.58 -50.52 -43.59
N THR A 25 -26.65 -50.19 -42.68
CA THR A 25 -26.25 -51.12 -41.62
C THR A 25 -27.29 -51.14 -40.52
N GLU A 26 -27.79 -52.35 -40.28
CA GLU A 26 -28.76 -52.77 -39.30
C GLU A 26 -28.44 -52.25 -37.88
N GLN A 27 -29.43 -51.60 -37.27
CA GLN A 27 -29.36 -50.97 -35.97
C GLN A 27 -29.37 -52.01 -34.84
N SER A 28 -28.28 -52.09 -34.09
CA SER A 28 -28.29 -52.72 -32.76
C SER A 28 -28.66 -51.64 -31.72
N PHE A 29 -29.86 -51.77 -31.16
CA PHE A 29 -30.36 -50.90 -30.11
C PHE A 29 -29.66 -51.24 -28.78
N ILE A 30 -28.72 -50.40 -28.36
CA ILE A 30 -28.26 -50.37 -26.96
C ILE A 30 -29.29 -49.54 -26.17
N PRO A 31 -29.79 -50.02 -25.01
CA PRO A 31 -30.70 -49.22 -24.19
C PRO A 31 -29.97 -47.95 -23.73
N VAL A 32 -30.52 -46.78 -24.05
CA VAL A 32 -30.10 -45.52 -23.46
C VAL A 32 -30.65 -45.48 -22.04
N ASP A 33 -29.87 -45.99 -21.10
CA ASP A 33 -30.15 -45.84 -19.68
C ASP A 33 -29.77 -44.42 -19.25
N ASP A 34 -30.81 -43.63 -18.98
CA ASP A 34 -30.88 -42.54 -18.02
C ASP A 34 -29.60 -41.70 -17.81
N LEU A 35 -29.31 -40.77 -18.72
CA LEU A 35 -28.44 -39.62 -18.43
C LEU A 35 -29.19 -38.63 -17.52
N ARG A 36 -29.38 -39.01 -16.26
CA ARG A 36 -29.52 -38.03 -15.18
C ARG A 36 -28.15 -37.38 -14.99
N PRO A 37 -28.04 -36.04 -14.96
CA PRO A 37 -26.81 -35.43 -14.48
C PRO A 37 -26.62 -35.88 -13.04
N THR A 38 -25.59 -36.70 -12.81
CA THR A 38 -25.07 -37.00 -11.48
C THR A 38 -24.81 -35.66 -10.78
N PRO A 39 -25.33 -35.43 -9.56
CA PRO A 39 -24.98 -34.24 -8.80
C PRO A 39 -23.46 -34.16 -8.70
N THR A 40 -22.88 -33.07 -9.21
CA THR A 40 -21.46 -32.77 -9.09
C THR A 40 -21.05 -32.89 -7.62
N GLN A 41 -20.30 -33.94 -7.31
CA GLN A 41 -19.60 -34.11 -6.04
C GLN A 41 -18.77 -32.84 -5.78
N PRO A 42 -18.70 -32.32 -4.54
CA PRO A 42 -17.82 -31.19 -4.25
C PRO A 42 -16.43 -31.56 -4.75
N ALA A 43 -15.87 -30.79 -5.69
CA ALA A 43 -14.57 -31.10 -6.28
C ALA A 43 -13.54 -31.15 -5.14
N GLU A 44 -13.02 -32.33 -4.81
CA GLU A 44 -11.90 -32.46 -3.88
C GLU A 44 -10.76 -31.58 -4.39
N LEU A 45 -10.32 -30.65 -3.55
CA LEU A 45 -9.25 -29.74 -3.88
C LEU A 45 -7.94 -30.55 -3.90
N THR A 46 -7.06 -30.31 -4.88
CA THR A 46 -5.71 -30.90 -4.84
C THR A 46 -4.91 -30.26 -3.70
N PRO A 47 -3.89 -30.95 -3.12
CA PRO A 47 -3.05 -30.38 -2.07
C PRO A 47 -2.46 -29.01 -2.44
N ALA A 48 -2.04 -28.83 -3.70
CA ALA A 48 -1.59 -27.56 -4.24
C ALA A 48 -2.66 -26.45 -4.19
N LYS A 49 -3.90 -26.77 -4.54
CA LYS A 49 -5.04 -25.84 -4.52
C LYS A 49 -5.43 -25.49 -3.08
N GLU A 50 -5.45 -26.48 -2.18
CA GLU A 50 -5.69 -26.28 -0.75
C GLU A 50 -4.64 -25.37 -0.13
N ALA A 51 -3.36 -25.59 -0.45
CA ALA A 51 -2.26 -24.78 0.06
C ALA A 51 -2.34 -23.33 -0.45
N ALA A 52 -2.72 -23.10 -1.71
CA ALA A 52 -2.96 -21.76 -2.25
C ALA A 52 -4.14 -21.04 -1.56
N VAL A 53 -5.28 -21.74 -1.39
CA VAL A 53 -6.46 -21.19 -0.70
C VAL A 53 -6.15 -20.89 0.77
N ALA A 54 -5.49 -21.81 1.47
CA ALA A 54 -5.08 -21.61 2.86
C ALA A 54 -4.13 -20.43 3.01
N ARG A 55 -3.20 -20.25 2.07
CA ARG A 55 -2.29 -19.10 2.05
C ARG A 55 -3.05 -17.79 1.87
N LEU A 56 -3.97 -17.71 0.90
CA LEU A 56 -4.77 -16.50 0.68
C LEU A 56 -5.73 -16.20 1.85
N ALA A 57 -6.35 -17.23 2.43
CA ALA A 57 -7.21 -17.10 3.61
C ALA A 57 -6.45 -16.47 4.78
N SER A 58 -5.23 -16.97 5.03
CA SER A 58 -4.34 -16.40 6.04
C SER A 58 -3.89 -14.98 5.71
N LEU A 59 -3.69 -14.62 4.44
CA LEU A 59 -3.25 -13.29 4.02
C LEU A 59 -4.35 -12.23 4.15
N LEU A 60 -5.61 -12.61 3.88
CA LEU A 60 -6.76 -11.69 3.91
C LEU A 60 -7.52 -11.72 5.25
N GLY A 61 -7.22 -12.68 6.14
CA GLY A 61 -7.96 -12.86 7.39
C GLY A 61 -9.41 -13.30 7.19
N VAL A 62 -9.71 -13.96 6.08
CA VAL A 62 -11.05 -14.44 5.70
C VAL A 62 -11.16 -15.96 5.80
N SER A 63 -12.38 -16.48 5.83
CA SER A 63 -12.58 -17.93 5.75
C SER A 63 -12.21 -18.47 4.37
N ALA A 64 -11.72 -19.72 4.30
CA ALA A 64 -11.42 -20.37 3.02
C ALA A 64 -12.67 -20.48 2.10
N GLU A 65 -13.87 -20.44 2.67
CA GLU A 65 -15.14 -20.49 1.96
C GLU A 65 -15.45 -19.17 1.21
N GLU A 66 -14.86 -18.05 1.63
CA GLU A 66 -14.98 -16.75 0.96
C GLU A 66 -14.05 -16.61 -0.26
N ILE A 67 -13.15 -17.58 -0.47
CA ILE A 67 -12.17 -17.57 -1.54
C ILE A 67 -12.65 -18.48 -2.68
N ARG A 68 -12.80 -17.89 -3.86
CA ARG A 68 -13.20 -18.60 -5.07
C ARG A 68 -11.97 -18.99 -5.87
N VAL A 69 -11.83 -20.26 -6.23
CA VAL A 69 -10.78 -20.65 -7.20
C VAL A 69 -11.28 -20.37 -8.61
N VAL A 70 -10.59 -19.48 -9.32
CA VAL A 70 -10.91 -19.07 -10.69
C VAL A 70 -10.30 -20.03 -11.69
N SER A 71 -9.03 -20.43 -11.53
CA SER A 71 -8.39 -21.42 -12.40
C SER A 71 -7.24 -22.16 -11.72
N THR A 72 -6.85 -23.30 -12.30
CA THR A 72 -5.69 -24.09 -11.89
C THR A 72 -5.08 -24.73 -13.12
N GLU A 73 -3.81 -24.44 -13.40
CA GLU A 73 -3.08 -24.91 -14.57
C GLU A 73 -1.78 -25.58 -14.13
N ALA A 74 -1.48 -26.77 -14.65
CA ALA A 74 -0.20 -27.43 -14.41
C ALA A 74 0.92 -26.70 -15.18
N VAL A 75 2.02 -26.37 -14.50
CA VAL A 75 3.16 -25.62 -15.05
C VAL A 75 4.47 -26.23 -14.56
N GLU A 76 5.49 -26.23 -15.41
CA GLU A 76 6.87 -26.52 -15.01
C GLU A 76 7.63 -25.20 -14.76
N TRP A 77 8.03 -24.97 -13.52
CA TRP A 77 8.74 -23.75 -13.14
C TRP A 77 10.23 -23.84 -13.43
N PRO A 78 10.89 -22.73 -13.81
CA PRO A 78 12.28 -22.74 -14.26
C PRO A 78 13.31 -22.94 -13.14
N ASP A 79 12.90 -22.76 -11.88
CA ASP A 79 13.78 -22.74 -10.71
C ASP A 79 13.01 -23.09 -9.43
N GLY A 80 13.77 -23.29 -8.34
CA GLY A 80 13.25 -23.55 -7.00
C GLY A 80 12.46 -22.40 -6.38
N CYS A 81 12.38 -21.23 -7.01
CA CYS A 81 11.54 -20.11 -6.59
C CYS A 81 10.23 -20.03 -7.38
N LEU A 82 9.87 -21.09 -8.10
CA LEU A 82 8.64 -21.18 -8.88
C LEU A 82 8.58 -20.09 -9.97
N GLY A 83 9.75 -19.68 -10.48
CA GLY A 83 9.89 -18.60 -11.46
C GLY A 83 9.52 -17.21 -10.93
N ILE A 84 9.57 -17.00 -9.61
CA ILE A 84 9.36 -15.71 -8.96
C ILE A 84 10.72 -15.20 -8.46
N GLN A 85 11.18 -14.08 -9.02
CA GLN A 85 12.43 -13.46 -8.60
C GLN A 85 12.16 -12.40 -7.51
N ARG A 86 12.86 -12.51 -6.39
CA ARG A 86 12.84 -11.52 -5.30
C ARG A 86 14.28 -11.04 -5.00
N PRO A 87 14.51 -9.75 -4.72
CA PRO A 87 15.84 -9.27 -4.35
C PRO A 87 16.44 -10.05 -3.18
N GLY A 88 17.72 -10.44 -3.29
CA GLY A 88 18.43 -11.18 -2.26
C GLY A 88 18.07 -12.68 -2.13
N MET A 89 17.10 -13.16 -2.89
CA MET A 89 16.71 -14.57 -2.90
C MET A 89 17.57 -15.38 -3.88
N MET A 90 18.16 -16.47 -3.40
CA MET A 90 18.93 -17.40 -4.22
C MET A 90 18.07 -18.64 -4.53
N CYS A 91 17.78 -18.85 -5.82
CA CYS A 91 16.95 -19.95 -6.30
C CYS A 91 17.80 -21.10 -6.83
N THR A 92 17.35 -22.35 -6.65
CA THR A 92 17.98 -23.50 -7.30
C THR A 92 17.67 -23.52 -8.79
N GLN A 93 18.53 -24.07 -9.62
CA GLN A 93 18.31 -24.16 -11.08
C GLN A 93 17.52 -25.42 -11.51
N ALA A 94 16.82 -26.06 -10.57
CA ALA A 94 16.04 -27.26 -10.86
C ALA A 94 14.66 -26.90 -11.38
N ILE A 95 14.19 -27.58 -12.44
CA ILE A 95 12.81 -27.48 -12.90
C ILE A 95 11.88 -28.07 -11.85
N VAL A 96 10.85 -27.32 -11.46
CA VAL A 96 9.89 -27.73 -10.42
C VAL A 96 8.50 -27.90 -11.05
N PRO A 97 7.98 -29.13 -11.18
CA PRO A 97 6.59 -29.36 -11.55
C PRO A 97 5.63 -28.80 -10.49
N GLY A 98 4.55 -28.19 -10.94
CA GLY A 98 3.63 -27.52 -10.03
C GLY A 98 2.39 -26.94 -10.71
N TYR A 99 1.77 -25.97 -10.04
CA TYR A 99 0.51 -25.38 -10.50
C TYR A 99 0.55 -23.85 -10.44
N ARG A 100 -0.03 -23.20 -11.46
CA ARG A 100 -0.49 -21.81 -11.41
C ARG A 100 -1.96 -21.82 -11.00
N VAL A 101 -2.27 -21.21 -9.87
CA VAL A 101 -3.63 -21.14 -9.31
C VAL A 101 -4.07 -19.69 -9.31
N ILE A 102 -5.21 -19.38 -9.96
CA ILE A 102 -5.83 -18.07 -9.86
C ILE A 102 -6.98 -18.16 -8.85
N LEU A 103 -6.91 -17.34 -7.81
CA LEU A 103 -7.92 -17.21 -6.77
C LEU A 103 -8.62 -15.86 -6.89
N GLU A 104 -9.83 -15.75 -6.38
CA GLU A 104 -10.57 -14.50 -6.28
C GLU A 104 -11.17 -14.35 -4.88
N ALA A 105 -10.99 -13.19 -4.29
CA ALA A 105 -11.56 -12.80 -3.01
C ALA A 105 -11.86 -11.30 -3.05
N ASN A 106 -12.99 -10.88 -2.46
CA ASN A 106 -13.41 -9.47 -2.43
C ASN A 106 -13.45 -8.76 -3.81
N GLY A 107 -13.65 -9.52 -4.89
CA GLY A 107 -13.68 -8.98 -6.26
C GLY A 107 -12.30 -8.77 -6.90
N GLU A 108 -11.21 -9.15 -6.22
CA GLU A 108 -9.83 -9.10 -6.73
C GLU A 108 -9.30 -10.50 -7.05
N GLN A 109 -8.38 -10.61 -8.02
CA GLN A 109 -7.75 -11.87 -8.40
C GLN A 109 -6.29 -11.96 -7.98
N PHE A 110 -5.88 -13.16 -7.58
CA PHE A 110 -4.58 -13.49 -7.00
C PHE A 110 -3.97 -14.69 -7.73
N GLU A 111 -2.76 -14.57 -8.26
CA GLU A 111 -2.01 -15.70 -8.82
C GLU A 111 -1.09 -16.29 -7.75
N PHE A 112 -1.29 -17.56 -7.44
CA PHE A 112 -0.36 -18.37 -6.68
C PHE A 112 0.35 -19.38 -7.58
N ARG A 113 1.61 -19.62 -7.28
CA ARG A 113 2.42 -20.67 -7.89
C ARG A 113 2.81 -21.66 -6.80
N THR A 114 2.62 -22.94 -7.07
CA THR A 114 2.94 -24.01 -6.12
C THR A 114 3.80 -25.06 -6.78
N ASN A 115 4.45 -25.92 -5.99
CA ASN A 115 4.89 -27.23 -6.46
C ASN A 115 3.74 -28.25 -6.42
N GLU A 116 3.96 -29.45 -6.96
CA GLU A 116 2.92 -30.47 -7.17
C GLU A 116 2.19 -30.92 -5.90
N ASP A 117 2.91 -31.03 -4.77
CA ASP A 117 2.36 -31.48 -3.49
C ASP A 117 1.85 -30.33 -2.59
N GLY A 118 2.00 -29.08 -3.02
CA GLY A 118 1.59 -27.90 -2.25
C GLY A 118 2.48 -27.56 -1.06
N SER A 119 3.63 -28.22 -0.89
CA SER A 119 4.58 -27.91 0.20
C SER A 119 5.30 -26.56 0.02
N GLN A 120 5.31 -26.02 -1.20
CA GLN A 120 5.79 -24.69 -1.52
C GLN A 120 4.70 -23.92 -2.25
N VAL A 121 4.39 -22.71 -1.75
CA VAL A 121 3.38 -21.81 -2.31
C VAL A 121 3.92 -20.40 -2.29
N ALA A 122 3.90 -19.72 -3.43
CA ALA A 122 4.33 -18.34 -3.56
C ALA A 122 3.32 -17.55 -4.37
N GLN A 123 2.99 -16.35 -3.90
CA GLN A 123 2.15 -15.44 -4.66
C GLN A 123 2.97 -14.75 -5.75
N ALA A 124 2.47 -14.85 -6.98
CA ALA A 124 3.04 -14.24 -8.17
C ALA A 124 2.36 -12.92 -8.55
N SER A 125 1.06 -12.76 -8.29
CA SER A 125 0.31 -11.53 -8.54
C SER A 125 -1.02 -11.48 -7.74
N GLY A 126 -1.75 -10.35 -7.83
CA GLY A 126 -2.82 -9.96 -6.88
C GLY A 126 -2.22 -9.40 -5.59
N ALA A 127 -2.94 -8.56 -4.85
CA ALA A 127 -2.42 -8.00 -3.59
C ALA A 127 -2.20 -9.13 -2.55
N PRO A 128 -1.23 -9.06 -1.64
CA PRO A 128 -1.60 -8.72 -0.27
C PRO A 128 -0.38 -8.04 0.36
N LEU A 129 0.03 -6.94 -0.28
CA LEU A 129 1.22 -6.10 -0.12
C LEU A 129 2.34 -6.37 -1.13
N GLY A 130 2.77 -5.32 -1.83
CA GLY A 130 4.00 -5.28 -2.59
C GLY A 130 5.18 -4.92 -1.69
N LEU A 131 6.40 -4.98 -2.26
CA LEU A 131 7.64 -4.65 -1.54
C LEU A 131 7.65 -3.23 -0.97
N MET A 132 6.89 -2.31 -1.58
CA MET A 132 6.76 -0.93 -1.10
C MET A 132 5.95 -0.91 0.19
N GLU A 133 4.78 -1.54 0.21
CA GLU A 133 3.91 -1.59 1.38
C GLU A 133 4.61 -2.25 2.58
N GLU A 134 5.33 -3.36 2.35
CA GLU A 134 6.16 -4.00 3.39
C GLU A 134 7.23 -3.04 3.95
N ALA A 135 7.88 -2.26 3.08
CA ALA A 135 8.88 -1.27 3.49
C ALA A 135 8.26 -0.11 4.29
N ILE A 136 7.09 0.39 3.90
CA ILE A 136 6.39 1.46 4.62
C ILE A 136 5.89 0.96 5.98
N MET A 137 5.40 -0.28 6.07
CA MET A 137 5.05 -0.90 7.35
C MET A 137 6.27 -0.98 8.28
N ALA A 138 7.42 -1.42 7.76
CA ALA A 138 8.66 -1.46 8.54
C ALA A 138 9.12 -0.07 8.99
N GLN A 139 8.93 0.96 8.15
CA GLN A 139 9.21 2.35 8.52
C GLN A 139 8.31 2.80 9.68
N LEU A 140 6.99 2.60 9.58
CA LEU A 140 6.05 2.96 10.64
C LEU A 140 6.35 2.22 11.95
N ALA A 141 6.61 0.91 11.87
CA ALA A 141 7.02 0.09 13.01
C ALA A 141 8.27 0.65 13.69
N SER A 142 9.29 1.03 12.90
CA SER A 142 10.51 1.64 13.41
C SER A 142 10.26 3.00 14.05
N ASN A 143 9.46 3.86 13.43
CA ASN A 143 9.19 5.21 13.94
C ASN A 143 8.49 5.21 15.28
N LEU A 144 7.59 4.25 15.48
CA LEU A 144 6.69 4.18 16.62
C LEU A 144 7.01 3.05 17.60
N LYS A 145 8.07 2.25 17.35
CA LYS A 145 8.40 1.03 18.11
C LYS A 145 7.21 0.07 18.24
N LEU A 146 6.48 -0.12 17.14
CA LEU A 146 5.38 -1.09 17.05
C LEU A 146 5.90 -2.44 16.54
N ASP A 147 5.19 -3.51 16.89
CA ASP A 147 5.44 -4.79 16.25
C ASP A 147 4.76 -4.83 14.87
N LEU A 148 5.42 -5.46 13.89
CA LEU A 148 4.95 -5.46 12.49
C LEU A 148 3.56 -6.12 12.32
N ASP A 149 3.21 -7.06 13.20
CA ASP A 149 1.91 -7.74 13.19
C ASP A 149 0.77 -6.88 13.75
N GLU A 150 1.08 -5.74 14.37
CA GLU A 150 0.08 -4.73 14.79
C GLU A 150 -0.30 -3.76 13.66
N ILE A 151 0.41 -3.81 12.54
CA ILE A 151 0.23 -2.91 11.40
C ILE A 151 -0.44 -3.67 10.25
N SER A 152 -1.45 -3.06 9.65
CA SER A 152 -2.13 -3.57 8.47
C SER A 152 -2.24 -2.49 7.41
N VAL A 153 -2.41 -2.87 6.14
CA VAL A 153 -2.69 -1.90 5.06
C VAL A 153 -4.19 -1.81 4.87
N VAL A 154 -4.69 -0.58 4.93
CA VAL A 154 -6.08 -0.24 4.64
C VAL A 154 -6.27 -0.08 3.14
N SER A 155 -5.35 0.62 2.48
CA SER A 155 -5.39 0.81 1.03
C SER A 155 -4.01 1.10 0.44
N SER A 156 -3.82 0.78 -0.84
CA SER A 156 -2.66 1.17 -1.65
C SER A 156 -3.15 1.49 -3.06
N SER A 157 -3.13 2.77 -3.43
CA SER A 157 -3.71 3.26 -4.68
C SER A 157 -2.65 3.96 -5.54
N ASP A 158 -2.58 3.64 -6.82
CA ASP A 158 -1.73 4.37 -7.77
C ASP A 158 -2.31 5.76 -8.07
N VAL A 159 -1.47 6.79 -8.01
CA VAL A 159 -1.84 8.21 -8.16
C VAL A 159 -0.76 8.96 -8.94
N GLU A 160 -1.15 10.04 -9.62
CA GLU A 160 -0.23 11.03 -10.19
C GLU A 160 -0.23 12.28 -9.31
N PHE A 161 0.89 12.55 -8.65
CA PHE A 161 1.06 13.74 -7.81
C PHE A 161 1.39 14.97 -8.65
N PRO A 162 0.97 16.18 -8.24
CA PRO A 162 1.16 17.40 -9.02
C PRO A 162 2.60 17.94 -8.99
N ASP A 163 3.43 17.44 -8.08
CA ASP A 163 4.78 17.92 -7.82
C ASP A 163 5.72 16.78 -7.36
N ALA A 164 7.02 17.08 -7.28
CA ALA A 164 8.04 16.16 -6.81
C ALA A 164 8.02 15.90 -5.28
N CYS A 165 7.22 16.66 -4.52
CA CYS A 165 6.99 16.42 -3.09
C CYS A 165 5.78 15.52 -2.84
N LEU A 166 5.27 14.88 -3.90
CA LEU A 166 4.17 13.95 -3.83
C LEU A 166 2.90 14.60 -3.26
N GLY A 167 2.69 15.90 -3.51
CA GLY A 167 1.54 16.64 -2.99
C GLY A 167 1.56 16.92 -1.49
N VAL A 168 2.63 16.56 -0.77
CA VAL A 168 2.85 16.93 0.64
C VAL A 168 3.72 18.18 0.68
N ALA A 169 3.09 19.35 0.64
CA ALA A 169 3.80 20.62 0.71
C ALA A 169 4.11 20.97 2.18
N MET A 170 5.34 20.70 2.62
CA MET A 170 5.84 21.32 3.85
C MET A 170 6.10 22.81 3.61
N GLN A 171 5.65 23.65 4.54
CA GLN A 171 5.88 25.10 4.47
C GLN A 171 7.39 25.38 4.40
N ASP A 172 7.78 26.27 3.49
CA ASP A 172 9.19 26.64 3.21
C ASP A 172 10.01 25.58 2.43
N MET A 173 9.37 24.53 1.90
CA MET A 173 9.98 23.61 0.92
C MET A 173 9.60 23.99 -0.52
N ALA A 174 10.61 24.17 -1.38
CA ALA A 174 10.39 24.35 -2.81
C ALA A 174 10.34 22.99 -3.52
N CYS A 175 9.18 22.65 -4.06
CA CYS A 175 8.93 21.42 -4.79
C CYS A 175 9.00 21.69 -6.30
N ALA A 176 9.64 20.80 -7.05
CA ALA A 176 9.60 20.90 -8.51
C ALA A 176 8.18 20.60 -8.99
N GLU A 177 7.62 21.50 -9.82
CA GLU A 177 6.30 21.35 -10.44
C GLU A 177 6.36 20.33 -11.59
N VAL A 178 6.42 19.05 -11.24
CA VAL A 178 6.44 17.93 -12.16
C VAL A 178 5.45 16.87 -11.72
N ILE A 179 4.64 16.39 -12.67
CA ILE A 179 3.73 15.28 -12.41
C ILE A 179 4.55 14.04 -12.07
N THR A 180 4.35 13.53 -10.86
CA THR A 180 5.13 12.42 -10.31
C THR A 180 4.20 11.23 -10.05
N PRO A 181 4.30 10.15 -10.86
CA PRO A 181 3.56 8.93 -10.59
C PRO A 181 4.01 8.30 -9.26
N GLY A 182 3.08 7.67 -8.55
CA GLY A 182 3.35 7.05 -7.27
C GLY A 182 2.15 6.34 -6.66
N LYS A 183 2.20 6.10 -5.35
CA LYS A 183 1.15 5.46 -4.58
C LYS A 183 0.76 6.31 -3.37
N ILE A 184 -0.52 6.30 -3.02
CA ILE A 184 -1.01 6.66 -1.69
C ILE A 184 -1.26 5.34 -0.94
N ILE A 185 -0.54 5.14 0.17
CA ILE A 185 -0.62 3.95 1.02
C ILE A 185 -1.17 4.38 2.37
N VAL A 186 -2.29 3.79 2.77
CA VAL A 186 -2.90 4.01 4.09
C VAL A 186 -2.68 2.76 4.94
N LEU A 187 -1.94 2.92 6.04
CA LEU A 187 -1.72 1.89 7.05
C LEU A 187 -2.68 2.08 8.22
N LYS A 188 -2.93 1.02 8.99
CA LYS A 188 -3.68 1.07 10.23
C LYS A 188 -2.96 0.32 11.34
N ALA A 189 -2.84 0.96 12.49
CA ALA A 189 -2.32 0.40 13.72
C ALA A 189 -3.00 1.07 14.92
N ASN A 190 -3.30 0.31 15.98
CA ASN A 190 -3.91 0.84 17.21
C ASN A 190 -5.17 1.71 17.00
N GLY A 191 -5.97 1.38 15.97
CA GLY A 191 -7.19 2.13 15.63
C GLY A 191 -6.98 3.44 14.88
N LEU A 192 -5.73 3.83 14.61
CA LEU A 192 -5.36 5.01 13.83
C LEU A 192 -4.97 4.64 12.41
N GLU A 193 -5.21 5.55 11.47
CA GLU A 193 -4.80 5.44 10.07
C GLU A 193 -3.63 6.37 9.78
N PHE A 194 -2.63 5.88 9.05
CA PHE A 194 -1.39 6.58 8.72
C PHE A 194 -1.22 6.61 7.21
N GLU A 195 -1.20 7.80 6.62
CA GLU A 195 -1.10 7.98 5.18
C GLU A 195 0.34 8.29 4.76
N TYR A 196 0.81 7.58 3.74
CA TYR A 196 2.10 7.78 3.10
C TYR A 196 1.93 7.97 1.59
N HIS A 197 2.62 8.95 1.03
CA HIS A 197 2.77 9.13 -0.40
C HIS A 197 4.14 8.64 -0.83
N VAL A 198 4.21 7.81 -1.86
CA VAL A 198 5.45 7.16 -2.30
C VAL A 198 5.62 7.34 -3.80
N SER A 199 6.80 7.73 -4.28
CA SER A 199 7.09 7.78 -5.72
C SER A 199 7.05 6.39 -6.34
N ALA A 200 6.73 6.28 -7.64
CA ALA A 200 6.58 4.98 -8.30
C ALA A 200 7.85 4.10 -8.28
N ASP A 201 9.03 4.71 -8.13
CA ASP A 201 10.31 4.01 -7.97
C ASP A 201 10.69 3.72 -6.50
N GLY A 202 9.86 4.15 -5.55
CA GLY A 202 10.08 4.00 -4.11
C GLY A 202 11.20 4.87 -3.54
N SER A 203 11.80 5.77 -4.34
CA SER A 203 12.94 6.60 -3.91
C SER A 203 12.55 7.74 -2.97
N HIS A 204 11.28 8.16 -3.01
CA HIS A 204 10.73 9.21 -2.17
C HIS A 204 9.52 8.67 -1.42
N VAL A 205 9.57 8.76 -0.09
CA VAL A 205 8.48 8.41 0.83
C VAL A 205 8.17 9.67 1.64
N GLN A 206 6.91 10.08 1.65
CA GLN A 206 6.44 11.26 2.38
C GLN A 206 5.29 10.84 3.32
N PRO A 207 5.41 11.06 4.64
CA PRO A 207 4.23 10.98 5.50
C PRO A 207 3.26 12.12 5.13
N ALA A 208 1.96 11.85 5.10
CA ALA A 208 0.95 12.82 4.64
C ALA A 208 0.04 13.32 5.77
N THR A 209 -0.01 12.63 6.91
CA THR A 209 -0.86 13.01 8.05
C THR A 209 -0.08 13.84 9.07
N ILE A 210 -0.26 15.16 9.06
CA ILE A 210 0.29 16.04 10.09
C ILE A 210 -0.51 15.88 11.38
N ALA A 211 0.17 15.68 12.51
CA ALA A 211 -0.46 15.63 13.83
C ALA A 211 -0.39 16.97 14.56
N PHE A 212 0.73 17.70 14.48
CA PHE A 212 0.75 19.10 14.88
C PHE A 212 1.88 19.90 14.24
N VAL A 213 1.69 21.22 14.20
CA VAL A 213 2.72 22.21 13.84
C VAL A 213 2.92 23.16 15.00
N TRP A 214 4.15 23.24 15.51
CA TRP A 214 4.54 24.15 16.58
C TRP A 214 5.46 25.25 16.02
N THR A 215 5.17 26.50 16.35
CA THR A 215 5.97 27.66 15.93
C THR A 215 6.42 28.46 17.12
N ARG A 216 7.66 28.94 17.08
CA ARG A 216 8.24 29.85 18.07
C ARG A 216 9.05 30.95 17.40
N GLU A 217 8.57 32.19 17.49
CA GLU A 217 9.18 33.34 16.84
C GLU A 217 9.31 34.54 17.80
N GLY A 218 10.39 35.31 17.66
CA GLY A 218 10.59 36.53 18.42
C GLY A 218 11.34 36.31 19.74
N GLY A 219 11.00 37.08 20.76
CA GLY A 219 11.79 37.17 21.99
C GLY A 219 13.10 37.93 21.81
N ILE A 220 13.75 38.28 22.93
CA ILE A 220 15.03 38.99 22.91
C ILE A 220 16.16 38.18 22.23
N ALA A 221 16.02 36.85 22.16
CA ALA A 221 16.95 35.95 21.50
C ALA A 221 16.67 35.78 19.98
N GLY A 222 15.59 36.39 19.48
CA GLY A 222 15.19 36.35 18.07
C GLY A 222 14.93 34.93 17.57
N PHE A 223 14.18 34.13 18.33
CA PHE A 223 13.77 32.78 17.93
C PHE A 223 13.06 32.80 16.57
N CYS A 224 13.25 31.74 15.80
CA CYS A 224 12.48 31.49 14.60
C CYS A 224 12.57 30.00 14.30
N ASP A 225 11.74 29.24 15.01
CA ASP A 225 11.70 27.79 14.96
C ASP A 225 10.30 27.36 14.51
N ARG A 226 10.24 26.40 13.59
CA ARG A 226 9.00 25.73 13.18
C ARG A 226 9.24 24.24 13.18
N MET A 227 8.40 23.50 13.91
CA MET A 227 8.45 22.05 14.00
C MET A 227 7.15 21.46 13.48
N THR A 228 7.25 20.53 12.55
CA THR A 228 6.13 19.74 12.01
C THR A 228 6.28 18.31 12.51
N VAL A 229 5.20 17.78 13.06
CA VAL A 229 5.13 16.41 13.55
C VAL A 229 4.08 15.66 12.78
N PHE A 230 4.48 14.56 12.16
CA PHE A 230 3.56 13.65 11.47
C PHE A 230 3.04 12.61 12.44
N LEU A 231 1.81 12.15 12.20
CA LEU A 231 1.15 11.14 13.04
C LEU A 231 1.95 9.82 13.07
N SER A 232 2.63 9.51 11.97
CA SER A 232 3.56 8.39 11.81
C SER A 232 4.88 8.53 12.59
N GLY A 233 5.08 9.64 13.32
CA GLY A 233 6.16 9.82 14.28
C GLY A 233 7.40 10.54 13.75
N GLU A 234 7.45 10.91 12.48
CA GLU A 234 8.51 11.77 11.94
C GLU A 234 8.38 13.20 12.47
N VAL A 235 9.50 13.78 12.89
CA VAL A 235 9.60 15.14 13.44
C VAL A 235 10.61 15.93 12.63
N TYR A 236 10.11 16.99 11.99
CA TYR A 236 10.89 17.91 11.18
C TYR A 236 10.96 19.25 11.87
N SER A 237 12.15 19.84 12.00
CA SER A 237 12.27 21.25 12.41
C SER A 237 13.04 22.05 11.37
N THR A 238 12.62 23.29 11.21
CA THR A 238 13.25 24.30 10.39
C THR A 238 13.47 25.57 11.22
N ASN A 239 14.50 26.33 10.86
CA ASN A 239 14.65 27.68 11.37
C ASN A 239 14.69 28.67 10.21
N CYS A 240 13.96 29.79 10.32
CA CYS A 240 13.94 30.78 9.23
C CYS A 240 15.19 31.69 9.23
N ARG A 241 16.10 31.50 10.19
CA ARG A 241 17.37 32.27 10.27
C ARG A 241 18.40 31.79 9.26
N SER A 242 18.29 30.57 8.75
CA SER A 242 19.22 30.01 7.77
C SER A 242 18.63 30.00 6.36
N GLN A 243 19.42 30.43 5.37
CA GLN A 243 19.10 30.26 3.94
C GLN A 243 19.21 28.80 3.48
N GLN A 244 19.80 27.93 4.30
CA GLN A 244 19.85 26.48 4.16
C GLN A 244 19.39 25.87 5.49
N PRO A 245 18.09 25.62 5.70
CA PRO A 245 17.64 25.06 6.96
C PRO A 245 18.33 23.71 7.16
N GLU A 246 19.20 23.61 8.17
CA GLU A 246 19.60 22.31 8.70
C GLU A 246 18.34 21.69 9.29
N SER A 247 17.63 20.91 8.48
CA SER A 247 16.43 20.22 8.89
C SER A 247 16.85 19.03 9.74
N ALA A 248 16.77 19.19 11.06
CA ALA A 248 16.86 18.06 11.96
C ALA A 248 15.62 17.20 11.74
N ILE A 249 15.85 15.95 11.34
CA ILE A 249 14.82 14.93 11.15
C ILE A 249 15.15 13.81 12.12
N LYS A 250 14.23 13.52 13.04
CA LYS A 250 14.28 12.37 13.95
C LYS A 250 12.88 11.78 14.03
N VAL A 251 12.76 10.61 14.64
CA VAL A 251 11.50 9.89 14.81
C VAL A 251 11.13 9.77 16.28
N PHE A 252 9.86 9.55 16.59
CA PHE A 252 9.37 9.37 17.96
C PHE A 252 10.13 8.30 18.74
N ALA A 253 10.47 7.18 18.10
CA ALA A 253 11.29 6.12 18.70
C ALA A 253 12.62 6.62 19.29
N GLU A 254 13.20 7.68 18.74
CA GLU A 254 14.44 8.30 19.24
C GLU A 254 14.19 9.41 20.26
N LEU A 255 13.05 10.09 20.14
CA LEU A 255 12.75 11.31 20.89
C LEU A 255 11.92 11.06 22.16
N LEU A 256 11.09 10.03 22.16
CA LEU A 256 10.07 9.76 23.19
C LEU A 256 10.27 8.38 23.83
N ASP A 257 9.88 8.29 25.09
CA ASP A 257 9.63 7.02 25.75
C ASP A 257 8.18 6.56 25.49
N ALA A 258 7.88 5.32 25.85
CA ALA A 258 6.57 4.72 25.58
C ALA A 258 5.42 5.49 26.26
N THR A 259 5.64 6.03 27.47
CA THR A 259 4.61 6.79 28.20
C THR A 259 4.29 8.10 27.51
N ARG A 260 5.30 8.86 27.10
CA ARG A 260 5.09 10.13 26.37
C ARG A 260 4.51 9.92 24.98
N GLN A 261 4.88 8.83 24.31
CA GLN A 261 4.29 8.48 23.02
C GLN A 261 2.83 8.07 23.18
N GLN A 262 2.48 7.31 24.22
CA GLN A 262 1.09 6.96 24.52
C GLN A 262 0.24 8.19 24.83
N GLU A 263 0.71 9.09 25.71
CA GLU A 263 0.03 10.35 26.05
C GLU A 263 -0.30 11.17 24.78
N PHE A 264 0.65 11.24 23.85
CA PHE A 264 0.41 11.91 22.56
C PHE A 264 -0.73 11.26 21.75
N PHE A 265 -0.75 9.94 21.63
CA PHE A 265 -1.81 9.25 20.87
C PHE A 265 -3.17 9.26 21.58
N GLU A 266 -3.20 9.43 22.90
CA GLU A 266 -4.43 9.69 23.65
C GLU A 266 -4.99 11.07 23.28
N TRP A 267 -4.16 12.12 23.24
CA TRP A 267 -4.57 13.45 22.78
C TRP A 267 -5.06 13.45 21.33
N VAL A 268 -4.38 12.72 20.42
CA VAL A 268 -4.83 12.61 19.02
C VAL A 268 -6.25 12.05 18.95
N GLN A 269 -6.57 11.05 19.77
CA GLN A 269 -7.88 10.40 19.80
C GLN A 269 -8.95 11.21 20.53
N GLU A 270 -8.55 12.04 21.49
CA GLU A 270 -9.47 12.81 22.30
C GLU A 270 -9.85 14.15 21.66
N PHE A 271 -8.85 14.90 21.18
CA PHE A 271 -9.02 16.27 20.72
C PHE A 271 -9.35 16.36 19.23
N GLY A 272 -10.08 17.41 18.84
CA GLY A 272 -10.31 17.75 17.44
C GLY A 272 -9.13 18.51 16.80
N HIS A 273 -9.43 19.32 15.78
CA HIS A 273 -8.49 20.32 15.27
C HIS A 273 -8.53 21.55 16.18
N GLU A 274 -7.40 21.89 16.78
CA GLU A 274 -7.23 23.02 17.67
C GLU A 274 -6.13 23.99 17.19
N SER A 275 -6.42 25.29 17.26
CA SER A 275 -5.44 26.37 17.04
C SER A 275 -5.14 27.03 18.38
N LEU A 276 -3.99 26.71 18.97
CA LEU A 276 -3.61 27.15 20.31
C LEU A 276 -2.56 28.27 20.28
N ASP A 277 -2.66 29.21 21.20
CA ASP A 277 -1.78 30.39 21.30
C ASP A 277 -1.32 30.61 22.75
N ALA A 278 0.00 30.57 22.95
CA ALA A 278 0.68 30.87 24.22
C ALA A 278 1.62 32.08 24.09
N SER A 279 1.34 32.98 23.14
CA SER A 279 2.14 34.17 22.86
C SER A 279 2.06 35.22 23.97
N ASP A 280 3.09 36.07 24.05
CA ASP A 280 3.07 37.24 24.92
C ASP A 280 1.91 38.18 24.56
N PRO A 281 1.33 38.89 25.55
CA PRO A 281 0.30 39.90 25.29
C PRO A 281 0.75 40.95 24.28
N GLN A 282 -0.20 41.50 23.53
CA GLN A 282 0.11 42.59 22.60
C GLN A 282 0.69 43.81 23.33
N GLY A 283 1.72 44.42 22.73
CA GLY A 283 2.37 45.63 23.25
C GLY A 283 3.66 45.40 24.06
N VAL A 284 4.09 44.15 24.24
CA VAL A 284 5.41 43.82 24.82
C VAL A 284 6.52 44.01 23.78
N SER A 285 7.62 44.67 24.15
CA SER A 285 8.71 45.08 23.23
C SER A 285 9.32 43.94 22.43
N ASP A 286 9.62 42.82 23.08
CA ASP A 286 10.33 41.69 22.46
C ASP A 286 9.38 40.55 22.08
N ARG A 287 8.06 40.79 22.11
CA ARG A 287 6.95 39.83 21.99
C ARG A 287 7.34 38.46 21.44
N MET A 288 7.25 37.46 22.29
CA MET A 288 7.35 36.06 21.90
C MET A 288 6.02 35.59 21.29
N VAL A 289 6.08 34.94 20.13
CA VAL A 289 4.95 34.27 19.50
C VAL A 289 5.15 32.76 19.60
N VAL A 290 4.22 32.07 20.24
CA VAL A 290 4.26 30.61 20.41
C VAL A 290 2.89 30.04 20.08
N THR A 291 2.79 29.30 18.98
CA THR A 291 1.53 28.72 18.51
C THR A 291 1.65 27.23 18.27
N LEU A 292 0.53 26.52 18.39
CA LEU A 292 0.43 25.10 18.13
C LEU A 292 -0.88 24.81 17.39
N GLU A 293 -0.77 24.38 16.14
CA GLU A 293 -1.88 23.82 15.36
C GLU A 293 -1.90 22.31 15.57
N PHE A 294 -2.92 21.79 16.25
CA PHE A 294 -3.07 20.37 16.57
C PHE A 294 -4.15 19.74 15.70
N TYR A 295 -3.88 18.60 15.09
CA TYR A 295 -4.78 17.89 14.19
C TYR A 295 -5.12 16.52 14.78
N GLY A 296 -6.04 16.50 15.73
CA GLY A 296 -6.59 15.25 16.28
C GLY A 296 -7.79 14.72 15.47
N ASN A 297 -8.15 13.46 15.71
CA ASN A 297 -9.33 12.81 15.11
C ASN A 297 -10.50 12.68 16.11
N GLY A 298 -10.34 13.24 17.31
CA GLY A 298 -11.36 13.32 18.35
C GLY A 298 -12.35 14.45 18.13
N GLN A 299 -13.07 14.82 19.19
CA GLN A 299 -14.13 15.84 19.17
C GLN A 299 -14.10 16.78 20.38
N SER A 300 -13.29 16.46 21.40
CA SER A 300 -13.15 17.28 22.60
C SER A 300 -12.20 18.45 22.36
N GLN A 301 -12.30 19.47 23.22
CA GLN A 301 -11.34 20.56 23.28
C GLN A 301 -10.46 20.40 24.53
N PRO A 302 -9.15 20.70 24.45
CA PRO A 302 -8.26 20.63 25.60
C PRO A 302 -8.60 21.73 26.62
N SER A 303 -8.51 21.40 27.90
CA SER A 303 -8.55 22.35 29.01
C SER A 303 -7.29 23.22 29.07
N GLU A 304 -7.32 24.32 29.84
CA GLU A 304 -6.14 25.19 30.01
C GLU A 304 -4.89 24.43 30.52
N ALA A 305 -5.08 23.42 31.37
CA ALA A 305 -3.99 22.59 31.87
C ALA A 305 -3.41 21.66 30.79
N GLU A 306 -4.27 21.10 29.93
CA GLU A 306 -3.85 20.28 28.79
C GLU A 306 -3.17 21.12 27.72
N ILE A 307 -3.64 22.33 27.45
CA ILE A 307 -2.99 23.30 26.56
C ILE A 307 -1.56 23.57 27.03
N GLN A 308 -1.37 23.84 28.33
CA GLN A 308 -0.04 24.04 28.89
C GLN A 308 0.86 22.81 28.69
N THR A 309 0.29 21.61 28.90
CA THR A 309 1.01 20.34 28.74
C THR A 309 1.40 20.08 27.27
N LEU A 310 0.53 20.41 26.31
CA LEU A 310 0.81 20.32 24.87
C LEU A 310 1.97 21.24 24.46
N PHE A 311 2.02 22.47 24.96
CA PHE A 311 3.13 23.38 24.68
C PHE A 311 4.44 22.90 25.32
N GLU A 312 4.40 22.37 26.54
CA GLU A 312 5.57 21.78 27.19
C GLU A 312 6.08 20.55 26.44
N PHE A 313 5.17 19.69 25.96
CA PHE A 313 5.47 18.54 25.11
C PHE A 313 6.18 18.98 23.83
N ALA A 314 5.59 19.93 23.08
CA ALA A 314 6.14 20.43 21.82
C ALA A 314 7.53 21.08 22.02
N GLN A 315 7.69 21.90 23.05
CA GLN A 315 8.98 22.52 23.38
C GLN A 315 10.03 21.47 23.77
N GLY A 316 9.65 20.47 24.58
CA GLY A 316 10.53 19.38 24.98
C GLY A 316 10.99 18.53 23.78
N LEU A 317 10.08 18.25 22.86
CA LEU A 317 10.37 17.54 21.62
C LEU A 317 11.36 18.32 20.74
N HIS A 318 11.10 19.61 20.53
CA HIS A 318 12.00 20.49 19.78
C HIS A 318 13.41 20.54 20.39
N GLN A 319 13.52 20.64 21.72
CA GLN A 319 14.83 20.65 22.39
C GLN A 319 15.63 19.35 22.19
N LYS A 320 14.97 18.19 22.16
CA LYS A 320 15.63 16.90 21.90
C LYS A 320 16.02 16.75 20.42
N LEU A 321 15.23 17.34 19.53
CA LEU A 321 15.50 17.33 18.10
C LEU A 321 16.76 18.14 17.75
N THR A 322 16.92 19.32 18.36
CA THR A 322 18.05 20.23 18.09
C THR A 322 19.29 19.99 18.96
N ARG A 323 19.35 18.87 19.69
CA ARG A 323 20.54 18.39 20.41
C ARG A 323 21.20 17.26 19.63
#